data_AF-A0A811ZB56-F1
#
_entry.id   AF-A0A811ZB56-F1
#
_cell.length_a   1.000
_cell.length_b   1.000
_cell.length_c   1.000
_cell.angle_alpha   90.00
_cell.angle_beta   90.00
_cell.angle_gamma   90.00
#
_symmetry.space_group_name_H-M   'P 1'
#
loop_
_entity.id
_entity.type
_entity.pdbx_description
1 polymer ?
#
loop_
_entity_poly.entity_id
_entity_poly.type
_entity_poly.pdbx_seq_one_letter_code
_entity_poly.pdbx_strand_id
1 'polypeptide(L)'
;MPGGAPRPEEGAARGKDELGNRIKEQKIVVDELSNLKKNRKVYRQQQNSNIFFLADRTEMLSESKNILDELKKEYQEIENSEKTKVKK
;
A
#
# COMPACT_ATOMS: atom_id res chain seq x y z
N MET A 1 -25.47 21.19 23.10
CA MET A 1 -24.44 20.21 22.70
C MET A 1 -23.82 20.70 21.40
N PRO A 2 -22.54 21.10 21.35
CA PRO A 2 -21.94 21.47 20.07
C PRO A 2 -21.58 20.19 19.31
N GLY A 3 -22.33 19.92 18.24
CA GLY A 3 -21.96 18.90 17.24
C GLY A 3 -20.84 19.47 16.38
N GLY A 4 -19.60 19.06 16.66
CA GLY A 4 -18.46 19.35 15.80
C GLY A 4 -18.44 18.39 14.61
N ALA A 5 -18.66 18.89 13.40
CA ALA A 5 -18.34 18.16 12.19
C ALA A 5 -16.82 17.83 12.19
N PRO A 6 -16.40 16.62 11.78
CA PRO A 6 -14.99 16.28 11.70
C PRO A 6 -14.30 17.23 10.71
N ARG A 7 -13.21 17.86 11.15
CA ARG A 7 -12.42 18.76 10.31
C ARG A 7 -11.80 17.96 9.16
N PRO A 8 -11.74 18.50 7.93
CA PRO A 8 -11.16 17.81 6.76
C PRO A 8 -9.72 17.33 6.96
N GLU A 9 -8.99 17.96 7.88
CA GLU A 9 -7.59 17.70 8.21
C GLU A 9 -7.36 16.33 8.87
N GLU A 10 -8.32 15.80 9.64
CA GLU A 10 -8.17 14.49 10.31
C GLU A 10 -8.31 13.31 9.34
N GLY A 11 -9.05 13.47 8.24
CA GLY A 11 -9.21 12.43 7.22
C GLY A 11 -7.94 12.25 6.36
N ALA A 12 -7.23 13.35 6.08
CA ALA A 12 -6.00 13.34 5.29
C ALA A 12 -4.83 12.68 6.06
N ALA A 13 -4.70 12.98 7.35
CA ALA A 13 -3.69 12.35 8.22
C ALA A 13 -3.89 10.83 8.32
N ARG A 14 -5.14 10.37 8.50
CA ARG A 14 -5.47 8.94 8.51
C ARG A 14 -5.15 8.25 7.17
N GLY A 15 -5.47 8.90 6.06
CA GLY A 15 -5.15 8.36 4.72
C GLY A 15 -3.65 8.21 4.49
N LYS A 16 -2.83 9.14 4.98
CA LYS A 16 -1.36 9.02 4.92
C LYS A 16 -0.81 7.91 5.80
N ASP A 17 -1.30 7.77 7.02
CA ASP A 17 -0.86 6.71 7.93
C ASP A 17 -1.22 5.32 7.38
N GLU A 18 -2.42 5.17 6.82
CA GLU A 18 -2.87 3.96 6.14
C GLU A 18 -2.00 3.64 4.91
N LEU A 19 -1.69 4.64 4.08
CA LEU A 19 -0.76 4.47 2.95
C LEU A 19 0.65 4.09 3.42
N GLY A 20 1.14 4.73 4.47
CA GLY A 20 2.44 4.40 5.08
C GLY A 20 2.49 2.96 5.59
N ASN A 21 1.40 2.47 6.19
CA ASN A 21 1.30 1.08 6.62
C ASN A 21 1.25 0.11 5.42
N ARG A 22 0.46 0.42 4.39
CA ARG A 22 0.44 -0.37 3.14
C ARG A 22 1.81 -0.44 2.46
N ILE A 23 2.58 0.66 2.45
CA ILE A 23 3.95 0.67 1.91
C ILE A 23 4.87 -0.27 2.70
N LYS A 24 4.77 -0.26 4.04
CA LYS A 24 5.57 -1.15 4.90
C LYS A 24 5.20 -2.61 4.66
N GLU A 25 3.92 -2.94 4.64
CA GLU A 25 3.42 -4.30 4.36
C GLU A 25 3.88 -4.77 2.98
N GLN A 26 3.71 -3.93 1.96
CA GLN A 26 4.12 -4.26 0.60
C GLN A 26 5.63 -4.48 0.48
N LYS A 27 6.43 -3.72 1.23
CA LYS A 27 7.88 -3.92 1.30
C LYS A 27 8.24 -5.28 1.91
N ILE A 28 7.53 -5.71 2.95
CA ILE A 28 7.70 -7.04 3.56
C ILE A 28 7.38 -8.12 2.53
N VAL A 29 6.26 -8.00 1.79
CA VAL A 29 5.89 -8.95 0.74
C VAL A 29 6.98 -9.08 -0.33
N VAL A 30 7.57 -7.96 -0.78
CA VAL A 30 8.68 -7.98 -1.74
C VAL A 30 9.91 -8.70 -1.17
N ASP A 31 10.25 -8.45 0.10
CA ASP A 31 11.38 -9.10 0.77
C ASP A 31 11.15 -10.62 0.91
N GLU A 32 9.97 -11.01 1.38
CA GLU A 32 9.59 -12.42 1.54
C GLU A 32 9.59 -13.16 0.19
N LEU A 33 9.02 -12.57 -0.86
CA LEU A 33 9.04 -13.15 -2.21
C LEU A 33 10.46 -13.23 -2.80
N SER A 34 11.34 -12.29 -2.46
CA SER A 34 12.74 -12.28 -2.90
C SER A 34 13.56 -13.35 -2.17
N ASN A 35 13.35 -13.50 -0.86
CA ASN A 35 14.04 -14.48 -0.03
C ASN A 35 13.43 -15.90 -0.14
N LEU A 36 12.27 -16.03 -0.78
CA LEU A 36 11.63 -17.32 -0.99
C LEU A 36 12.54 -18.28 -1.78
N LYS A 37 12.60 -19.56 -1.38
CA LYS A 37 13.36 -20.57 -2.12
C LYS A 37 12.74 -20.81 -3.51
N LYS A 38 13.58 -21.04 -4.52
CA LYS A 38 13.18 -21.15 -5.95
C LYS A 38 12.05 -22.17 -6.24
N ASN A 39 11.96 -23.25 -5.47
CA ASN A 39 10.99 -24.33 -5.71
C ASN A 39 9.72 -24.24 -4.85
N ARG A 40 9.55 -23.16 -4.09
CA ARG A 40 8.33 -22.95 -3.29
C ARG A 40 7.24 -22.35 -4.17
N LYS A 41 6.02 -22.85 -3.99
CA LYS A 41 4.83 -22.35 -4.69
C LYS A 41 4.35 -21.07 -4.02
N VAL A 42 4.01 -20.09 -4.84
CA VAL A 42 3.36 -18.85 -4.41
C VAL A 42 1.88 -18.95 -4.75
N TYR A 43 1.03 -18.54 -3.82
CA TYR A 43 -0.40 -18.53 -4.02
C TYR A 43 -0.94 -17.13 -3.77
N ARG A 44 -1.81 -16.64 -4.67
CA ARG A 44 -2.50 -15.38 -4.50
C ARG A 44 -3.93 -15.63 -4.02
N GLN A 45 -4.36 -14.89 -3.01
CA GLN A 45 -5.73 -14.96 -2.52
C GLN A 45 -6.67 -14.15 -3.44
N GLN A 46 -7.84 -14.71 -3.74
CA GLN A 46 -8.90 -13.97 -4.41
C GLN A 46 -9.55 -12.98 -3.44
N GLN A 47 -9.84 -11.76 -3.90
CA GLN A 47 -10.52 -10.76 -3.08
C GLN A 47 -11.89 -11.27 -2.60
N ASN A 48 -12.23 -10.95 -1.35
CA ASN A 48 -13.49 -11.32 -0.69
C ASN A 48 -13.75 -12.84 -0.64
N SER A 49 -12.70 -13.65 -0.72
CA SER A 49 -12.81 -15.11 -0.65
C SER A 49 -11.56 -15.71 -0.01
N ASN A 50 -11.65 -16.96 0.42
CA ASN A 50 -10.53 -17.73 0.95
C ASN A 50 -9.98 -18.72 -0.08
N ILE A 51 -10.13 -18.39 -1.37
CA ILE A 51 -9.61 -19.19 -2.48
C ILE A 51 -8.23 -18.67 -2.88
N PHE A 52 -7.30 -19.59 -3.08
CA PHE A 52 -5.91 -19.31 -3.41
C PHE A 52 -5.55 -19.91 -4.77
N PHE A 53 -5.05 -19.07 -5.68
CA PHE A 53 -4.59 -19.50 -7.00
C PHE A 53 -3.08 -19.58 -7.05
N LEU A 54 -2.55 -20.63 -7.67
CA LEU A 54 -1.13 -20.73 -7.94
C LEU A 54 -0.72 -19.57 -8.85
N ALA A 55 0.27 -18.81 -8.43
CA ALA A 55 0.80 -17.67 -9.18
C ALA A 55 2.29 -17.88 -9.45
N ASP A 56 2.76 -17.32 -10.56
CA ASP A 56 4.18 -17.33 -10.85
C ASP A 56 4.94 -16.41 -9.89
N ARG A 57 6.09 -16.88 -9.41
CA ARG A 57 6.88 -16.13 -8.43
C ARG A 57 7.44 -14.84 -9.03
N THR A 58 7.94 -14.90 -10.27
CA THR A 58 8.53 -13.72 -10.92
C THR A 58 7.48 -12.68 -11.26
N GLU A 59 6.30 -13.10 -11.71
CA GLU A 59 5.13 -12.25 -11.90
C GLU A 59 4.72 -11.57 -10.57
N MET A 60 4.53 -12.36 -9.50
CA MET A 60 4.15 -11.81 -8.19
C MET A 60 5.18 -10.85 -7.61
N LEU A 61 6.47 -11.11 -7.82
CA LEU A 61 7.53 -10.21 -7.39
C LEU A 61 7.50 -8.90 -8.18
N SER A 62 7.27 -8.96 -9.50
CA SER A 62 7.18 -7.79 -10.37
C SER A 62 5.95 -6.93 -10.01
N GLU A 63 4.78 -7.55 -9.88
CA GLU A 63 3.56 -6.88 -9.43
C GLU A 63 3.78 -6.23 -8.06
N SER A 64 4.38 -6.95 -7.12
CA SER A 64 4.60 -6.44 -5.77
C SER A 64 5.52 -5.22 -5.73
N LYS A 65 6.52 -5.17 -6.63
CA LYS A 65 7.39 -3.99 -6.80
C LYS A 65 6.66 -2.83 -7.44
N ASN A 66 5.85 -3.08 -8.46
CA ASN A 66 5.07 -2.03 -9.12
C ASN A 66 4.08 -1.37 -8.14
N ILE A 67 3.35 -2.18 -7.37
CA ILE A 67 2.43 -1.69 -6.33
C ILE A 67 3.19 -0.85 -5.29
N LEU A 68 4.38 -1.29 -4.87
CA LEU A 68 5.20 -0.55 -3.92
C LEU A 68 5.61 0.83 -4.48
N ASP A 69 5.98 0.92 -5.75
CA ASP A 69 6.36 2.17 -6.39
C ASP A 69 5.16 3.10 -6.60
N GLU A 70 3.99 2.57 -6.97
CA GLU A 70 2.73 3.32 -7.05
C GLU A 70 2.33 3.89 -5.68
N LEU A 71 2.35 3.07 -4.62
CA LEU A 71 2.02 3.52 -3.26
C LEU A 71 2.98 4.61 -2.76
N LYS A 72 4.28 4.49 -3.04
CA LYS A 72 5.26 5.53 -2.70
C LYS A 72 5.00 6.83 -3.46
N LYS A 73 4.62 6.73 -4.74
CA LYS A 73 4.30 7.90 -5.56
C LYS A 73 3.06 8.61 -5.02
N GLU A 74 2.01 7.87 -4.68
CA GLU A 74 0.80 8.42 -4.05
C GLU A 74 1.12 9.09 -2.71
N TYR A 75 1.93 8.45 -1.86
CA TYR A 75 2.35 9.04 -0.59
C TYR A 75 3.10 10.37 -0.78
N GLN A 76 4.02 10.46 -1.75
CA GLN A 76 4.69 11.71 -2.08
C GLN A 76 3.74 12.76 -2.66
N GLU A 77 2.77 12.37 -3.48
CA GLU A 77 1.80 13.29 -4.07
C GLU A 77 0.89 13.92 -3.01
N ILE A 78 0.48 13.16 -1.99
CA ILE A 78 -0.28 13.70 -0.85
C ILE A 78 0.61 14.59 0.01
N GLU A 79 1.90 14.26 0.19
CA GLU A 79 2.85 15.14 0.89
C GLU A 79 3.05 16.49 0.18
N ASN A 80 3.26 16.46 -1.14
CA ASN A 80 3.32 17.67 -1.96
C ASN A 80 1.97 18.41 -1.98
N SER A 81 0.89 17.64 -2.00
CA SER A 81 -0.51 18.02 -1.79
C SER A 81 -0.70 19.06 -0.69
N GLU A 82 -0.31 18.63 0.50
CA GLU A 82 -0.42 19.39 1.75
C GLU A 82 0.49 20.60 1.77
N LYS A 83 1.75 20.47 1.30
CA LYS A 83 2.70 21.60 1.23
C LYS A 83 2.19 22.75 0.35
N THR A 84 1.36 22.44 -0.64
CA THR A 84 0.81 23.44 -1.58
C THR A 84 -0.43 24.16 -1.01
N LYS A 85 -1.17 23.54 -0.08
CA LYS A 85 -2.33 24.16 0.59
C LYS A 85 -1.95 25.15 1.69
N VAL A 86 -0.74 25.07 2.25
CA VAL A 86 -0.24 25.96 3.31
C VAL A 86 0.24 27.33 2.77
N LYS A 87 0.34 27.50 1.44
CA LYS A 87 0.85 28.73 0.80
C LYS A 87 -0.22 29.68 0.25
N LYS A 88 -1.50 29.51 0.57
CA LYS A 88 -2.59 30.35 0.05
C LYS A 88 -3.36 31.05 1.15
#